data_AF-A0A7S2F865-F1
#
_entry.id   AF-A0A7S2F865-F1
#
_cell.length_a   1.000
_cell.length_b   1.000
_cell.length_c   1.000
_cell.angle_alpha   90.00
_cell.angle_beta   90.00
_cell.angle_gamma   90.00
#
_symmetry.space_group_name_H-M   'P 1'
#
loop_
_entity.id
_entity.type
_entity.pdbx_description
1 polymer ?
#
loop_
_entity_poly.entity_id
_entity_poly.type
_entity_poly.pdbx_seq_one_letter_code
_entity_poly.pdbx_strand_id
1 'polypeptide(L)'
;KVDAVKSVTRIARERVSSENYVKQAAKKTEEVEASMEKVSEAELPFLKGIEILPLAEAKLTVQNSEAAAELVHKALSEARNFIASKTLEVRRFNDQLSKATMEEFQKLTERINNAHQKISQFKRDTDLRKRSAMMQEAGEKIAAAEAQVGKTSEAAAPLASEDLDKLSPEAATEICEKLAKLERLAQAKMDEAKAFLADRQKDVKGHSSLEEQHKQLQSKLSTVQAELTKSKKAASEREQRFVAKKLLAEAMDMLGEAESEIEKAGVTAAPLLEDGGQGFLVTNHVLLLVEAFKEQLQKPGVTKESLFKDLTGGTAASKQADFVAGLERLPEKWAREDLAF
;
A
#
# COMPACT_ATOMS: atom_id res chain seq x y z
N LYS A 1 17.19 -54.99 67.59
CA LYS A 1 16.50 -55.99 66.72
C LYS A 1 16.36 -55.50 65.27
N VAL A 2 15.92 -54.27 65.02
CA VAL A 2 15.74 -53.72 63.66
C VAL A 2 17.07 -53.61 62.87
N ASP A 3 18.17 -53.18 63.50
CA ASP A 3 19.45 -52.99 62.78
C ASP A 3 20.14 -54.31 62.40
N ALA A 4 19.93 -55.37 63.17
CA ALA A 4 20.38 -56.72 62.83
C ALA A 4 19.61 -57.29 61.63
N VAL A 5 18.30 -57.04 61.53
CA VAL A 5 17.51 -57.43 60.35
C VAL A 5 17.92 -56.61 59.12
N LYS A 6 18.25 -55.32 59.29
CA LYS A 6 18.73 -54.47 58.20
C LYS A 6 20.08 -54.92 57.64
N SER A 7 20.99 -55.41 58.47
CA SER A 7 22.29 -55.91 58.00
C SER A 7 22.16 -57.22 57.22
N VAL A 8 21.35 -58.17 57.72
CA VAL A 8 21.13 -59.48 57.09
C VAL A 8 20.38 -59.36 55.75
N THR A 9 19.45 -58.40 55.64
CA THR A 9 18.66 -58.17 54.42
C THR A 9 19.29 -57.17 53.45
N ARG A 10 20.45 -56.60 53.76
CA ARG A 10 21.08 -55.53 52.95
C ARG A 10 21.29 -55.96 51.50
N ILE A 11 21.92 -57.10 51.28
CA ILE A 11 22.26 -57.60 49.94
C ILE A 11 20.99 -57.88 49.12
N ALA A 12 19.96 -58.47 49.76
CA ALA A 12 18.67 -58.72 49.10
C ALA A 12 17.98 -57.40 48.70
N ARG A 13 18.01 -56.38 49.56
CA ARG A 13 17.46 -55.04 49.25
C ARG A 13 18.21 -54.35 48.12
N GLU A 14 19.54 -54.35 48.17
CA GLU A 14 20.40 -53.79 47.11
C GLU A 14 20.16 -54.48 45.77
N ARG A 15 20.01 -55.80 45.77
CA ARG A 15 19.68 -56.57 44.55
C ARG A 15 18.35 -56.13 43.94
N VAL A 16 17.28 -56.07 44.74
CA VAL A 16 15.96 -55.63 44.25
C VAL A 16 16.00 -54.18 43.76
N SER A 17 16.74 -53.30 44.44
CA SER A 17 16.96 -51.92 43.99
C SER A 17 17.69 -51.86 42.65
N SER A 18 18.78 -52.61 42.49
CA SER A 18 19.52 -52.73 41.23
C SER A 18 18.63 -53.21 40.08
N GLU A 19 17.89 -54.30 40.27
CA GLU A 19 16.97 -54.84 39.26
C GLU A 19 15.91 -53.80 38.85
N ASN A 20 15.34 -53.08 39.82
CA ASN A 20 14.37 -52.01 39.54
C ASN A 20 15.00 -50.81 38.82
N TYR A 21 16.23 -50.42 39.19
CA TYR A 21 16.92 -49.32 38.53
C TYR A 21 17.26 -49.65 37.08
N VAL A 22 17.72 -50.87 36.80
CA VAL A 22 17.95 -51.33 35.42
C VAL A 22 16.64 -51.32 34.62
N LYS A 23 15.54 -51.82 35.20
CA LYS A 23 14.23 -51.81 34.54
C LYS A 23 13.72 -50.41 34.20
N GLN A 24 13.86 -49.46 35.14
CA GLN A 24 13.47 -48.07 34.91
C GLN A 24 14.37 -47.37 33.89
N ALA A 25 15.69 -47.61 33.94
CA ALA A 25 16.61 -47.09 32.95
C ALA A 25 16.29 -47.64 31.55
N ALA A 26 16.02 -48.95 31.44
CA ALA A 26 15.63 -49.59 30.18
C ALA A 26 14.35 -48.98 29.60
N LYS A 27 13.31 -48.79 30.42
CA LYS A 27 12.07 -48.12 30.01
C LYS A 27 12.33 -46.71 29.49
N LYS A 28 13.18 -45.93 30.16
CA LYS A 28 13.54 -44.58 29.70
C LYS A 28 14.35 -44.59 28.39
N THR A 29 15.20 -45.59 28.19
CA THR A 29 15.87 -45.80 26.90
C THR A 29 14.88 -46.17 25.80
N GLU A 30 13.88 -47.02 26.08
CA GLU A 30 12.79 -47.33 25.14
C GLU A 30 11.95 -46.08 24.80
N GLU A 31 11.70 -45.19 25.77
CA GLU A 31 11.03 -43.90 25.53
C GLU A 31 11.83 -42.99 24.58
N VAL A 32 13.17 -43.01 24.65
CA VAL A 32 14.05 -42.33 23.69
C VAL A 32 13.88 -42.93 22.29
N GLU A 33 13.91 -44.26 22.18
CA GLU A 33 13.80 -44.95 20.89
C GLU A 33 12.43 -44.77 20.25
N ALA A 34 11.35 -44.88 21.01
CA ALA A 34 9.99 -44.58 20.54
C ALA A 34 9.86 -43.11 20.08
N SER A 35 10.55 -42.18 20.75
CA SER A 35 10.57 -40.78 20.30
C SER A 35 11.36 -40.60 19.00
N MET A 36 12.38 -41.43 18.76
CA MET A 36 13.14 -41.41 17.49
C MET A 36 12.32 -41.92 16.31
N GLU A 37 11.29 -42.74 16.51
CA GLU A 37 10.37 -43.13 15.42
C GLU A 37 9.66 -41.92 14.82
N LYS A 38 9.26 -40.96 15.67
CA LYS A 38 8.65 -39.69 15.22
C LYS A 38 9.59 -38.84 14.38
N VAL A 39 10.90 -38.93 14.63
CA VAL A 39 11.91 -38.27 13.78
C VAL A 39 11.92 -38.93 12.40
N SER A 40 11.91 -40.27 12.34
CA SER A 40 11.82 -41.00 11.07
C SER A 40 10.55 -40.68 10.30
N GLU A 41 9.41 -40.53 10.97
CA GLU A 41 8.14 -40.11 10.36
C GLU A 41 8.23 -38.69 9.78
N ALA A 42 8.80 -37.74 10.53
CA ALA A 42 8.99 -36.36 10.08
C ALA A 42 9.94 -36.25 8.87
N GLU A 43 10.90 -37.18 8.74
CA GLU A 43 11.85 -37.22 7.64
C GLU A 43 11.39 -37.97 6.39
N LEU A 44 10.22 -38.63 6.43
CA LEU A 44 9.73 -39.45 5.32
C LEU A 44 9.80 -38.78 3.94
N PRO A 45 9.47 -37.48 3.76
CA PRO A 45 9.60 -36.82 2.46
C PRO A 45 11.05 -36.84 1.92
N PHE A 46 12.02 -36.55 2.80
CA PHE A 46 13.44 -36.49 2.44
C PHE A 46 14.05 -37.88 2.26
N LEU A 47 13.62 -38.86 3.07
CA LEU A 47 14.05 -40.25 2.92
C LEU A 47 13.61 -40.87 1.58
N LYS A 48 12.56 -40.33 0.96
CA LYS A 48 12.11 -40.70 -0.39
C LYS A 48 12.85 -39.95 -1.50
N GLY A 49 13.88 -39.17 -1.16
CA GLY A 49 14.67 -38.37 -2.10
C GLY A 49 13.99 -37.09 -2.57
N ILE A 50 12.90 -36.66 -1.92
CA ILE A 50 12.22 -35.40 -2.23
C ILE A 50 12.90 -34.28 -1.46
N GLU A 51 13.98 -33.77 -2.03
CA GLU A 51 14.82 -32.72 -1.40
C GLU A 51 14.19 -31.32 -1.47
N ILE A 52 13.30 -31.08 -2.43
CA ILE A 52 12.61 -29.80 -2.62
C ILE A 52 11.11 -30.02 -2.52
N LEU A 53 10.51 -29.51 -1.45
CA LEU A 53 9.07 -29.56 -1.21
C LEU A 53 8.41 -28.24 -1.62
N PRO A 54 7.12 -28.24 -1.97
CA PRO A 54 6.33 -27.01 -2.03
C PRO A 54 6.45 -26.22 -0.73
N LEU A 55 6.48 -24.89 -0.78
CA LEU A 55 6.83 -24.06 0.39
C LEU A 55 5.94 -24.34 1.62
N ALA A 56 4.64 -24.53 1.42
CA ALA A 56 3.70 -24.86 2.49
C ALA A 56 4.05 -26.21 3.15
N GLU A 57 4.35 -27.23 2.34
CA GLU A 57 4.76 -28.55 2.81
C GLU A 57 6.15 -28.51 3.47
N ALA A 58 7.09 -27.74 2.92
CA ALA A 58 8.42 -27.54 3.49
C ALA A 58 8.34 -26.93 4.89
N LYS A 59 7.52 -25.87 5.07
CA LYS A 59 7.29 -25.21 6.36
C LYS A 59 6.68 -26.17 7.39
N LEU A 60 5.64 -26.92 7.00
CA LEU A 60 5.00 -27.90 7.87
C LEU A 60 5.96 -29.02 8.26
N THR A 61 6.75 -29.51 7.30
CA THR A 61 7.71 -30.60 7.53
C THR A 61 8.83 -30.16 8.48
N VAL A 62 9.36 -28.95 8.32
CA VAL A 62 10.33 -28.36 9.27
C VAL A 62 9.74 -28.23 10.66
N GLN A 63 8.50 -27.73 10.79
CA GLN A 63 7.83 -27.60 12.08
C GLN A 63 7.65 -28.96 12.78
N ASN A 64 7.19 -29.97 12.04
CA ASN A 64 7.04 -31.33 12.55
C ASN A 64 8.39 -31.93 12.97
N SER A 65 9.45 -31.63 12.20
CA SER A 65 10.82 -32.08 12.47
C SER A 65 11.37 -31.45 13.76
N GLU A 66 11.21 -30.14 13.95
CA GLU A 66 11.60 -29.44 15.17
C GLU A 66 10.84 -29.99 16.40
N ALA A 67 9.53 -30.24 16.26
CA ALA A 67 8.72 -30.82 17.33
C ALA A 67 9.16 -32.26 17.69
N ALA A 68 9.42 -33.11 16.70
CA ALA A 68 9.94 -34.46 16.92
C ALA A 68 11.30 -34.42 17.61
N ALA A 69 12.18 -33.51 17.19
CA ALA A 69 13.50 -33.36 17.80
C ALA A 69 13.43 -32.95 19.27
N GLU A 70 12.48 -32.10 19.64
CA GLU A 70 12.30 -31.67 21.03
C GLU A 70 11.82 -32.82 21.93
N LEU A 71 10.93 -33.69 21.42
CA LEU A 71 10.50 -34.88 22.15
C LEU A 71 11.66 -35.82 22.44
N VAL A 72 12.52 -36.07 21.46
CA VAL A 72 13.73 -36.89 21.65
C VAL A 72 14.68 -36.24 22.64
N HIS A 73 14.89 -34.92 22.56
CA HIS A 73 15.75 -34.21 23.51
C HIS A 73 15.29 -34.33 24.95
N LYS A 74 13.98 -34.19 25.18
CA LYS A 74 13.38 -34.39 26.50
C LYS A 74 13.62 -35.81 27.00
N ALA A 75 13.31 -36.83 26.20
CA ALA A 75 13.52 -38.23 26.57
C ALA A 75 15.00 -38.54 26.86
N LEU A 76 15.92 -38.01 26.05
CA LEU A 76 17.37 -38.16 26.25
C LEU A 76 17.83 -37.55 27.58
N SER A 77 17.34 -36.36 27.91
CA SER A 77 17.65 -35.68 29.17
C SER A 77 17.18 -36.50 30.37
N GLU A 78 15.94 -36.98 30.34
CA GLU A 78 15.38 -37.80 31.41
C GLU A 78 16.15 -39.12 31.61
N ALA A 79 16.47 -39.82 30.52
CA ALA A 79 17.20 -41.08 30.58
C ALA A 79 18.63 -40.88 31.12
N ARG A 80 19.34 -39.86 30.64
CA ARG A 80 20.69 -39.51 31.12
C ARG A 80 20.70 -39.12 32.60
N ASN A 81 19.78 -38.26 33.01
CA ASN A 81 19.69 -37.81 34.40
C ASN A 81 19.38 -38.98 35.33
N PHE A 82 18.47 -39.87 34.93
CA PHE A 82 18.14 -41.06 35.71
C PHE A 82 19.34 -42.00 35.85
N ILE A 83 20.00 -42.37 34.75
CA ILE A 83 21.17 -43.27 34.78
C ILE A 83 22.31 -42.64 35.59
N ALA A 84 22.60 -41.35 35.42
CA ALA A 84 23.65 -40.65 36.18
C ALA A 84 23.34 -40.63 37.68
N SER A 85 22.11 -40.31 38.07
CA SER A 85 21.67 -40.32 39.46
C SER A 85 21.78 -41.72 40.08
N LYS A 86 21.27 -42.75 39.39
CA LYS A 86 21.29 -44.13 39.90
C LYS A 86 22.68 -44.75 39.89
N THR A 87 23.56 -44.33 38.98
CA THR A 87 24.98 -44.71 39.00
C THR A 87 25.65 -44.30 40.32
N LEU A 88 25.34 -43.12 40.86
CA LEU A 88 25.91 -42.66 42.13
C LEU A 88 25.42 -43.48 43.33
N GLU A 89 24.16 -43.93 43.29
CA GLU A 89 23.57 -44.77 44.34
C GLU A 89 24.15 -46.19 44.30
N VAL A 90 24.20 -46.80 43.11
CA VAL A 90 24.67 -48.18 42.89
C VAL A 90 26.13 -48.36 43.30
N ARG A 91 26.97 -47.34 43.15
CA ARG A 91 28.37 -47.37 43.61
C ARG A 91 28.54 -47.63 45.11
N ARG A 92 27.48 -47.44 45.90
CA ARG A 92 27.49 -47.69 47.36
C ARG A 92 27.01 -49.09 47.72
N PHE A 93 26.54 -49.88 46.76
CA PHE A 93 26.08 -51.24 46.98
C PHE A 93 27.27 -52.20 47.07
N ASN A 94 26.98 -53.47 47.38
CA ASN A 94 27.97 -54.53 47.28
C ASN A 94 28.67 -54.55 45.90
N ASP A 95 29.99 -54.79 45.90
CA ASP A 95 30.85 -54.72 44.71
C ASP A 95 30.35 -55.54 43.51
N GLN A 96 29.87 -56.76 43.76
CA GLN A 96 29.37 -57.63 42.69
C GLN A 96 28.09 -57.08 42.06
N LEU A 97 27.14 -56.62 42.88
CA LEU A 97 25.90 -56.02 42.41
C LEU A 97 26.14 -54.68 41.70
N SER A 98 27.06 -53.87 42.24
CA SER A 98 27.46 -52.60 41.66
C SER A 98 28.03 -52.80 40.25
N LYS A 99 29.00 -53.72 40.08
CA LYS A 99 29.61 -54.04 38.78
C LYS A 99 28.58 -54.48 37.76
N ALA A 100 27.75 -55.47 38.10
CA ALA A 100 26.71 -55.99 37.18
C ALA A 100 25.70 -54.90 36.78
N THR A 101 25.27 -54.05 37.71
CA THR A 101 24.32 -52.96 37.42
C THR A 101 24.96 -51.87 36.55
N MET A 102 26.23 -51.54 36.80
CA MET A 102 26.99 -50.56 36.02
C MET A 102 27.19 -51.02 34.57
N GLU A 103 27.43 -52.32 34.34
CA GLU A 103 27.52 -52.89 32.98
C GLU A 103 26.20 -52.73 32.21
N GLU A 104 25.05 -52.96 32.84
CA GLU A 104 23.75 -52.74 32.22
C GLU A 104 23.50 -51.25 31.94
N PHE A 105 23.82 -50.36 32.88
CA PHE A 105 23.75 -48.91 32.64
C PHE A 105 24.66 -48.44 31.51
N GLN A 106 25.83 -49.06 31.34
CA GLN A 106 26.73 -48.75 30.23
C GLN A 106 26.07 -49.10 28.89
N LYS A 107 25.51 -50.31 28.74
CA LYS A 107 24.80 -50.72 27.52
C LYS A 107 23.65 -49.77 27.16
N LEU A 108 22.86 -49.35 28.15
CA LEU A 108 21.78 -48.38 27.96
C LEU A 108 22.30 -46.99 27.61
N THR A 109 23.42 -46.58 28.19
CA THR A 109 24.09 -45.30 27.89
C THR A 109 24.62 -45.27 26.45
N GLU A 110 25.17 -46.38 25.96
CA GLU A 110 25.61 -46.51 24.56
C GLU A 110 24.44 -46.34 23.58
N ARG A 111 23.28 -46.97 23.85
CA ARG A 111 22.05 -46.78 23.05
C ARG A 111 21.59 -45.32 23.05
N ILE A 112 21.54 -44.67 24.21
CA ILE A 112 21.20 -43.25 24.37
C ILE A 112 22.16 -42.36 23.59
N ASN A 113 23.47 -42.66 23.61
CA ASN A 113 24.48 -41.89 22.89
C ASN A 113 24.34 -42.05 21.37
N ASN A 114 24.01 -43.25 20.88
CA ASN A 114 23.71 -43.48 19.46
C ASN A 114 22.48 -42.67 19.01
N ALA A 115 21.40 -42.67 19.81
CA ALA A 115 20.24 -41.83 19.53
C ALA A 115 20.58 -40.34 19.54
N HIS A 116 21.45 -39.91 20.48
CA HIS A 116 21.91 -38.53 20.55
C HIS A 116 22.73 -38.08 19.33
N GLN A 117 23.58 -38.96 18.79
CA GLN A 117 24.32 -38.67 17.55
C GLN A 117 23.36 -38.49 16.37
N LYS A 118 22.38 -39.40 16.22
CA LYS A 118 21.35 -39.31 15.18
C LYS A 118 20.54 -38.03 15.26
N ILE A 119 20.05 -37.66 16.45
CA ILE A 119 19.26 -36.44 16.61
C ILE A 119 20.09 -35.17 16.37
N SER A 120 21.39 -35.20 16.70
CA SER A 120 22.27 -34.07 16.44
C SER A 120 22.46 -33.84 14.94
N GLN A 121 22.57 -34.91 14.16
CA GLN A 121 22.62 -34.81 12.70
C GLN A 121 21.28 -34.33 12.14
N PHE A 122 20.18 -34.95 12.56
CA PHE A 122 18.83 -34.55 12.16
C PHE A 122 18.53 -33.06 12.38
N LYS A 123 18.93 -32.51 13.53
CA LYS A 123 18.76 -31.08 13.82
C LYS A 123 19.53 -30.19 12.86
N ARG A 124 20.74 -30.57 12.46
CA ARG A 124 21.53 -29.82 11.46
C ARG A 124 20.85 -29.84 10.10
N ASP A 125 20.38 -31.00 9.68
CA ASP A 125 19.71 -31.16 8.39
C ASP A 125 18.37 -30.40 8.37
N THR A 126 17.63 -30.43 9.48
CA THR A 126 16.41 -29.63 9.66
C THR A 126 16.68 -28.13 9.62
N ASP A 127 17.75 -27.65 10.25
CA ASP A 127 18.14 -26.23 10.17
C ASP A 127 18.51 -25.82 8.74
N LEU A 128 19.22 -26.68 8.01
CA LEU A 128 19.53 -26.43 6.61
C LEU A 128 18.26 -26.36 5.75
N ARG A 129 17.35 -27.33 5.91
CA ARG A 129 16.04 -27.36 5.21
C ARG A 129 15.20 -26.12 5.51
N LYS A 130 15.21 -25.67 6.77
CA LYS A 130 14.55 -24.43 7.20
C LYS A 130 15.09 -23.22 6.45
N ARG A 131 16.41 -23.08 6.36
CA ARG A 131 17.04 -21.97 5.60
C ARG A 131 16.75 -22.06 4.11
N SER A 132 16.76 -23.26 3.53
CA SER A 132 16.38 -23.47 2.12
C SER A 132 14.92 -23.06 1.86
N ALA A 133 13.99 -23.45 2.73
CA ALA A 133 12.58 -23.03 2.62
C ALA A 133 12.43 -21.50 2.75
N MET A 134 13.24 -20.84 3.58
CA MET A 134 13.27 -19.37 3.66
C MET A 134 13.76 -18.73 2.34
N MET A 135 14.76 -19.31 1.66
CA MET A 135 15.21 -18.81 0.36
C MET A 135 14.16 -19.03 -0.73
N GLN A 136 13.45 -20.15 -0.70
CA GLN A 136 12.30 -20.40 -1.57
C GLN A 136 11.19 -19.35 -1.36
N GLU A 137 10.85 -19.02 -0.11
CA GLU A 137 9.89 -17.96 0.20
C GLU A 137 10.32 -16.58 -0.31
N ALA A 138 11.61 -16.25 -0.19
CA ALA A 138 12.14 -15.03 -0.78
C ALA A 138 11.98 -15.01 -2.31
N GLY A 139 12.23 -16.15 -2.96
CA GLY A 139 11.99 -16.34 -4.39
C GLY A 139 10.53 -16.13 -4.78
N GLU A 140 9.58 -16.74 -4.06
CA GLU A 140 8.14 -16.58 -4.30
C GLU A 140 7.68 -15.14 -4.11
N LYS A 141 8.19 -14.44 -3.09
CA LYS A 141 7.89 -13.01 -2.86
C LYS A 141 8.39 -12.12 -4.00
N ILE A 142 9.60 -12.38 -4.50
CA ILE A 142 10.14 -11.67 -5.65
C ILE A 142 9.32 -11.97 -6.91
N ALA A 143 8.97 -13.23 -7.15
CA ALA A 143 8.13 -13.61 -8.29
C ALA A 143 6.75 -12.94 -8.24
N ALA A 144 6.15 -12.83 -7.04
CA ALA A 144 4.90 -12.09 -6.86
C ALA A 144 5.06 -10.59 -7.15
N ALA A 145 6.18 -9.99 -6.74
CA ALA A 145 6.49 -8.60 -7.06
C ALA A 145 6.72 -8.39 -8.57
N GLU A 146 7.50 -9.26 -9.19
CA GLU A 146 7.76 -9.28 -10.64
C GLU A 146 6.46 -9.39 -11.43
N ALA A 147 5.57 -10.33 -11.08
CA ALA A 147 4.27 -10.48 -11.72
C ALA A 147 3.40 -9.21 -11.61
N GLN A 148 3.44 -8.54 -10.45
CA GLN A 148 2.67 -7.32 -10.24
C GLN A 148 3.28 -6.10 -10.97
N VAL A 149 4.61 -6.04 -11.07
CA VAL A 149 5.32 -5.06 -11.92
C VAL A 149 5.02 -5.30 -13.39
N GLY A 150 4.98 -6.56 -13.84
CA GLY A 150 4.56 -6.94 -15.19
C GLY A 150 3.17 -6.41 -15.53
N LYS A 151 2.17 -6.64 -14.66
CA LYS A 151 0.81 -6.08 -14.82
C LYS A 151 0.80 -4.55 -14.89
N THR A 152 1.65 -3.90 -14.10
CA THR A 152 1.78 -2.43 -14.09
C THR A 152 2.34 -1.94 -15.43
N SER A 153 3.38 -2.59 -15.94
CA SER A 153 3.98 -2.30 -17.24
C SER A 153 3.01 -2.53 -18.40
N GLU A 154 2.22 -3.61 -18.37
CA GLU A 154 1.16 -3.89 -19.35
C GLU A 154 0.07 -2.82 -19.33
N ALA A 155 -0.38 -2.40 -18.14
CA ALA A 155 -1.36 -1.34 -18.01
C ALA A 155 -0.83 0.03 -18.47
N ALA A 156 0.50 0.23 -18.45
CA ALA A 156 1.14 1.44 -18.94
C ALA A 156 1.34 1.43 -20.46
N ALA A 157 1.24 0.27 -21.11
CA ALA A 157 1.50 0.13 -22.54
C ALA A 157 0.59 1.00 -23.43
N PRO A 158 -0.74 1.10 -23.20
CA PRO A 158 -1.61 1.97 -24.00
C PRO A 158 -1.17 3.44 -23.96
N LEU A 159 -0.70 3.93 -22.80
CA LEU A 159 -0.17 5.29 -22.68
C LEU A 159 1.14 5.50 -23.44
N ALA A 160 1.88 4.42 -23.74
CA ALA A 160 3.12 4.46 -24.50
C ALA A 160 2.89 4.34 -26.01
N SER A 161 1.86 3.59 -26.44
CA SER A 161 1.62 3.26 -27.85
C SER A 161 0.56 4.12 -28.55
N GLU A 162 -0.42 4.65 -27.81
CA GLU A 162 -1.50 5.41 -28.43
C GLU A 162 -1.13 6.88 -28.61
N ASP A 163 -1.53 7.43 -29.76
CA ASP A 163 -1.62 8.88 -29.91
C ASP A 163 -2.60 9.37 -28.85
N LEU A 164 -2.10 10.08 -27.84
CA LEU A 164 -2.91 10.63 -26.75
C LEU A 164 -4.08 11.48 -27.28
N ASP A 165 -3.99 11.95 -28.53
CA ASP A 165 -5.04 12.68 -29.25
C ASP A 165 -6.26 11.83 -29.65
N LYS A 166 -6.16 10.49 -29.59
CA LYS A 166 -7.26 9.56 -29.92
C LYS A 166 -7.94 8.97 -28.68
N LEU A 167 -7.37 9.18 -27.50
CA LEU A 167 -7.90 8.69 -26.24
C LEU A 167 -8.95 9.68 -25.72
N SER A 168 -10.18 9.22 -25.55
CA SER A 168 -11.23 10.00 -24.89
C SER A 168 -10.83 10.34 -23.45
N PRO A 169 -11.26 11.48 -22.90
CA PRO A 169 -10.95 11.85 -21.52
C PRO A 169 -11.33 10.81 -20.46
N GLU A 170 -12.43 10.08 -20.70
CA GLU A 170 -12.94 9.04 -19.82
C GLU A 170 -12.03 7.82 -19.82
N ALA A 171 -11.66 7.31 -21.00
CA ALA A 171 -10.74 6.18 -21.15
C ALA A 171 -9.34 6.49 -20.58
N ALA A 172 -8.84 7.72 -20.77
CA ALA A 172 -7.57 8.14 -20.19
C ALA A 172 -7.63 8.17 -18.65
N THR A 173 -8.73 8.69 -18.09
CA THR A 173 -8.97 8.69 -16.63
C THR A 173 -9.00 7.27 -16.07
N GLU A 174 -9.70 6.35 -16.74
CA GLU A 174 -9.79 4.93 -16.33
C GLU A 174 -8.42 4.25 -16.33
N ILE A 175 -7.59 4.50 -17.36
CA ILE A 175 -6.22 3.98 -17.44
C ILE A 175 -5.35 4.53 -16.30
N CYS A 176 -5.42 5.84 -16.02
CA CYS A 176 -4.68 6.47 -14.92
C CYS A 176 -5.08 5.89 -13.56
N GLU A 177 -6.38 5.72 -13.28
CA GLU A 177 -6.85 5.11 -12.04
C GLU A 177 -6.39 3.65 -11.89
N LYS A 178 -6.44 2.87 -12.98
CA LYS A 178 -5.99 1.48 -13.01
C LYS A 178 -4.49 1.40 -12.73
N LEU A 179 -3.69 2.28 -13.36
CA LEU A 179 -2.26 2.37 -13.14
C LEU A 179 -1.92 2.73 -11.70
N ALA A 180 -2.56 3.76 -11.14
CA ALA A 180 -2.34 4.15 -9.75
C ALA A 180 -2.59 3.01 -8.76
N LYS A 181 -3.63 2.19 -9.00
CA LYS A 181 -3.93 0.98 -8.20
C LYS A 181 -2.84 -0.08 -8.37
N LEU A 182 -2.46 -0.40 -9.62
CA LEU A 182 -1.45 -1.42 -9.90
C LEU A 182 -0.06 -1.05 -9.38
N GLU A 183 0.33 0.22 -9.48
CA GLU A 183 1.60 0.75 -8.95
C GLU A 183 1.69 0.64 -7.43
N ARG A 184 0.59 0.95 -6.73
CA ARG A 184 0.54 0.78 -5.26
C ARG A 184 0.69 -0.68 -4.86
N LEU A 185 0.00 -1.59 -5.57
CA LEU A 185 0.12 -3.03 -5.34
C LEU A 185 1.54 -3.54 -5.66
N ALA A 186 2.14 -3.08 -6.76
CA ALA A 186 3.51 -3.44 -7.13
C ALA A 186 4.50 -2.95 -6.08
N GLN A 187 4.38 -1.69 -5.63
CA GLN A 187 5.24 -1.13 -4.60
C GLN A 187 5.11 -1.90 -3.28
N ALA A 188 3.88 -2.23 -2.86
CA ALA A 188 3.67 -3.02 -1.64
C ALA A 188 4.37 -4.39 -1.72
N LYS A 189 4.29 -5.08 -2.87
CA LYS A 189 4.98 -6.37 -3.07
C LYS A 189 6.50 -6.24 -3.11
N MET A 190 7.01 -5.17 -3.73
CA MET A 190 8.44 -4.85 -3.71
C MET A 190 8.94 -4.61 -2.29
N ASP A 191 8.19 -3.85 -1.49
CA ASP A 191 8.55 -3.54 -0.11
C ASP A 191 8.49 -4.79 0.78
N GLU A 192 7.48 -5.65 0.61
CA GLU A 192 7.40 -6.96 1.27
C GLU A 192 8.61 -7.84 0.95
N ALA A 193 9.00 -7.94 -0.32
CA ALA A 193 10.15 -8.75 -0.76
C ALA A 193 11.47 -8.17 -0.24
N LYS A 194 11.63 -6.84 -0.27
CA LYS A 194 12.82 -6.14 0.24
C LYS A 194 12.99 -6.32 1.74
N ALA A 195 11.92 -6.11 2.51
CA ALA A 195 11.93 -6.30 3.95
C ALA A 195 12.28 -7.75 4.30
N PHE A 196 11.66 -8.71 3.63
CA PHE A 196 11.94 -10.12 3.86
C PHE A 196 13.41 -10.48 3.58
N LEU A 197 13.98 -10.04 2.46
CA LEU A 197 15.40 -10.30 2.16
C LEU A 197 16.35 -9.63 3.15
N ALA A 198 16.03 -8.42 3.61
CA ALA A 198 16.83 -7.72 4.61
C ALA A 198 16.85 -8.48 5.94
N ASP A 199 15.68 -8.94 6.40
CA ASP A 199 15.55 -9.72 7.63
C ASP A 199 16.31 -11.04 7.57
N ARG A 200 16.37 -11.68 6.38
CA ARG A 200 17.07 -12.95 6.18
C ARG A 200 18.59 -12.82 5.99
N GLN A 201 19.14 -11.61 5.88
CA GLN A 201 20.58 -11.42 5.64
C GLN A 201 21.46 -12.04 6.72
N LYS A 202 21.02 -12.00 7.98
CA LYS A 202 21.75 -12.62 9.10
C LYS A 202 21.67 -14.14 9.06
N ASP A 203 20.55 -14.68 8.56
CA ASP A 203 20.26 -16.11 8.51
C ASP A 203 21.07 -16.84 7.43
N VAL A 204 21.62 -16.12 6.44
CA VAL A 204 22.48 -16.73 5.41
C VAL A 204 23.97 -16.64 5.75
N LYS A 205 24.35 -15.85 6.74
CA LYS A 205 25.76 -15.58 7.07
C LYS A 205 26.49 -16.85 7.49
N GLY A 206 27.65 -17.10 6.87
CA GLY A 206 28.47 -18.29 7.12
C GLY A 206 28.06 -19.51 6.30
N HIS A 207 27.06 -19.40 5.42
CA HIS A 207 26.61 -20.46 4.52
C HIS A 207 26.79 -20.02 3.07
N SER A 208 27.96 -20.31 2.48
CA SER A 208 28.37 -19.81 1.16
C SER A 208 27.32 -19.99 0.05
N SER A 209 26.66 -21.15 -0.01
CA SER A 209 25.61 -21.40 -1.00
C SER A 209 24.37 -20.51 -0.81
N LEU A 210 23.95 -20.29 0.45
CA LEU A 210 22.80 -19.43 0.76
C LEU A 210 23.14 -17.95 0.61
N GLU A 211 24.38 -17.55 0.91
CA GLU A 211 24.86 -16.18 0.66
C GLU A 211 24.83 -15.85 -0.84
N GLU A 212 25.22 -16.81 -1.68
CA GLU A 212 25.16 -16.64 -3.13
C GLU A 212 23.71 -16.56 -3.64
N GLN A 213 22.82 -17.45 -3.17
CA GLN A 213 21.39 -17.38 -3.49
C GLN A 213 20.77 -16.05 -3.06
N HIS A 214 21.10 -15.57 -1.86
CA HIS A 214 20.62 -14.28 -1.35
C HIS A 214 21.06 -13.12 -2.24
N LYS A 215 22.34 -13.08 -2.66
CA LYS A 215 22.84 -12.07 -3.61
C LYS A 215 22.12 -12.11 -4.95
N GLN A 216 21.86 -13.30 -5.48
CA GLN A 216 21.11 -13.47 -6.73
C GLN A 216 19.68 -12.93 -6.59
N LEU A 217 19.01 -13.23 -5.48
CA LEU A 217 17.67 -12.70 -5.19
C LEU A 217 17.68 -11.17 -5.00
N GLN A 218 18.68 -10.60 -4.33
CA GLN A 218 18.85 -9.15 -4.22
C GLN A 218 19.06 -8.48 -5.59
N SER A 219 19.85 -9.11 -6.46
CA SER A 219 20.08 -8.63 -7.83
C SER A 219 18.77 -8.63 -8.62
N LYS A 220 18.01 -9.74 -8.59
CA LYS A 220 16.69 -9.84 -9.22
C LYS A 220 15.73 -8.77 -8.71
N LEU A 221 15.63 -8.59 -7.39
CA LEU A 221 14.77 -7.57 -6.80
C LEU A 221 15.17 -6.16 -7.27
N SER A 222 16.47 -5.89 -7.42
CA SER A 222 16.96 -4.60 -7.94
C SER A 222 16.55 -4.38 -9.41
N THR A 223 16.60 -5.43 -10.23
CA THR A 223 16.09 -5.38 -11.61
C THR A 223 14.59 -5.10 -11.66
N VAL A 224 13.79 -5.82 -10.88
CA VAL A 224 12.33 -5.61 -10.81
C VAL A 224 12.01 -4.19 -10.31
N GLN A 225 12.80 -3.64 -9.38
CA GLN A 225 12.65 -2.26 -8.91
C GLN A 225 12.95 -1.24 -10.01
N ALA A 226 13.97 -1.49 -10.84
CA ALA A 226 14.29 -0.64 -11.97
C ALA A 226 13.16 -0.64 -13.01
N GLU A 227 12.55 -1.80 -13.28
CA GLU A 227 11.40 -1.93 -14.18
C GLU A 227 10.18 -1.18 -13.64
N LEU A 228 9.84 -1.34 -12.36
CA LEU A 228 8.76 -0.56 -11.73
C LEU A 228 9.00 0.95 -11.86
N THR A 229 10.24 1.39 -11.64
CA THR A 229 10.62 2.81 -11.76
C THR A 229 10.45 3.32 -13.19
N LYS A 230 10.84 2.51 -14.18
CA LYS A 230 10.65 2.82 -15.60
C LYS A 230 9.16 2.95 -15.95
N SER A 231 8.34 2.01 -15.50
CA SER A 231 6.89 2.02 -15.75
C SER A 231 6.20 3.22 -15.09
N LYS A 232 6.55 3.54 -13.84
CA LYS A 232 6.08 4.76 -13.14
C LYS A 232 6.43 6.04 -13.89
N LYS A 233 7.67 6.15 -14.36
CA LYS A 233 8.11 7.33 -15.11
C LYS A 233 7.33 7.47 -16.42
N ALA A 234 7.16 6.39 -17.17
CA ALA A 234 6.39 6.38 -18.41
C ALA A 234 4.92 6.76 -18.18
N ALA A 235 4.29 6.22 -17.12
CA ALA A 235 2.92 6.57 -16.75
C ALA A 235 2.79 8.05 -16.38
N SER A 236 3.65 8.55 -15.49
CA SER A 236 3.60 9.93 -15.00
C SER A 236 3.84 10.98 -16.10
N GLU A 237 4.82 10.77 -16.99
CA GLU A 237 5.07 11.69 -18.11
C GLU A 237 3.86 11.78 -19.05
N ARG A 238 3.12 10.67 -19.22
CA ARG A 238 1.95 10.61 -20.10
C ARG A 238 0.70 11.19 -19.45
N GLU A 239 0.48 10.91 -18.17
CA GLU A 239 -0.56 11.52 -17.36
C GLU A 239 -0.42 13.05 -17.36
N GLN A 240 0.79 13.58 -17.14
CA GLN A 240 1.05 15.02 -17.20
C GLN A 240 0.69 15.64 -18.56
N ARG A 241 1.06 14.97 -19.67
CA ARG A 241 0.70 15.43 -21.02
C ARG A 241 -0.81 15.42 -21.25
N PHE A 242 -1.50 14.38 -20.78
CA PHE A 242 -2.95 14.28 -20.91
C PHE A 242 -3.65 15.39 -20.11
N VAL A 243 -3.26 15.60 -18.86
CA VAL A 243 -3.80 16.68 -18.01
C VAL A 243 -3.55 18.05 -18.64
N ALA A 244 -2.35 18.29 -19.18
CA ALA A 244 -2.04 19.54 -19.88
C ALA A 244 -2.94 19.77 -21.11
N LYS A 245 -3.18 18.74 -21.92
CA LYS A 245 -4.08 18.82 -23.09
C LYS A 245 -5.52 19.11 -22.68
N LYS A 246 -6.01 18.44 -21.64
CA LYS A 246 -7.36 18.67 -21.09
C LYS A 246 -7.52 20.13 -20.64
N LEU A 247 -6.57 20.64 -19.85
CA LEU A 247 -6.58 22.02 -19.38
C LEU A 247 -6.50 23.04 -20.54
N LEU A 248 -5.75 22.71 -21.59
CA LEU A 248 -5.67 23.56 -22.78
C LEU A 248 -6.99 23.58 -23.56
N ALA A 249 -7.66 22.44 -23.71
CA ALA A 249 -8.98 22.36 -24.33
C ALA A 249 -10.02 23.18 -23.54
N GLU A 250 -10.07 23.00 -22.22
CA GLU A 250 -10.96 23.79 -21.34
C GLU A 250 -10.67 25.30 -21.44
N ALA A 251 -9.39 25.69 -21.54
CA ALA A 251 -9.02 27.09 -21.73
C ALA A 251 -9.44 27.65 -23.09
N MET A 252 -9.37 26.85 -24.16
CA MET A 252 -9.83 27.24 -25.49
C MET A 252 -11.35 27.40 -25.53
N ASP A 253 -12.10 26.51 -24.87
CA ASP A 253 -13.56 26.60 -24.77
C ASP A 253 -13.97 27.88 -24.02
N MET A 254 -13.35 28.16 -22.87
CA MET A 254 -13.58 29.40 -22.11
C MET A 254 -13.22 30.65 -22.91
N LEU A 255 -12.14 30.60 -23.71
CA LEU A 255 -11.76 31.72 -24.58
C LEU A 255 -12.82 31.95 -25.65
N GLY A 256 -13.34 30.89 -26.28
CA GLY A 256 -14.42 31.00 -27.27
C GLY A 256 -15.72 31.55 -26.67
N GLU A 257 -16.07 31.14 -25.45
CA GLU A 257 -17.20 31.73 -24.72
C GLU A 257 -16.98 33.22 -24.44
N ALA A 258 -15.79 33.59 -23.98
CA ALA A 258 -15.43 34.98 -23.72
C ALA A 258 -15.44 35.83 -25.00
N GLU A 259 -14.91 35.33 -26.11
CA GLU A 259 -14.96 35.97 -27.43
C GLU A 259 -16.40 36.19 -27.88
N SER A 260 -17.28 35.20 -27.69
CA SER A 260 -18.71 35.33 -28.00
C SER A 260 -19.40 36.40 -27.14
N GLU A 261 -19.10 36.45 -25.84
CA GLU A 261 -19.65 37.49 -24.95
C GLU A 261 -19.12 38.89 -25.27
N ILE A 262 -17.85 39.01 -25.65
CA ILE A 262 -17.27 40.27 -26.14
C ILE A 262 -17.98 40.73 -27.42
N GLU A 263 -18.25 39.82 -28.36
CA GLU A 263 -18.98 40.13 -29.59
C GLU A 263 -20.41 40.61 -29.27
N LYS A 264 -21.14 39.92 -28.39
CA LYS A 264 -22.48 40.32 -27.95
C LYS A 264 -22.48 41.70 -27.26
N ALA A 265 -21.51 41.94 -26.38
CA ALA A 265 -21.34 43.23 -25.72
C ALA A 265 -21.02 44.33 -26.73
N GLY A 266 -20.16 44.04 -27.71
CA GLY A 266 -19.84 44.94 -28.82
C GLY A 266 -21.06 45.30 -29.65
N VAL A 267 -21.87 44.32 -30.06
CA VAL A 267 -23.13 44.54 -30.79
C VAL A 267 -24.12 45.36 -29.96
N THR A 268 -24.25 45.06 -28.66
CA THR A 268 -25.17 45.78 -27.76
C THR A 268 -24.73 47.23 -27.53
N ALA A 269 -23.43 47.49 -27.45
CA ALA A 269 -22.87 48.82 -27.24
C ALA A 269 -22.70 49.62 -28.53
N ALA A 270 -22.78 49.00 -29.72
CA ALA A 270 -22.59 49.68 -31.01
C ALA A 270 -23.43 50.96 -31.16
N PRO A 271 -24.72 51.02 -30.78
CA PRO A 271 -25.53 52.24 -30.89
C PRO A 271 -25.05 53.41 -30.01
N LEU A 272 -24.25 53.14 -28.97
CA LEU A 272 -23.66 54.19 -28.13
C LEU A 272 -22.43 54.84 -28.80
N LEU A 273 -21.85 54.19 -29.80
CA LEU A 273 -20.63 54.59 -30.48
C LEU A 273 -20.89 55.11 -31.91
N GLU A 274 -21.97 54.66 -32.55
CA GLU A 274 -22.43 55.18 -33.85
C GLU A 274 -22.70 56.69 -33.76
N ASP A 275 -22.23 57.44 -34.77
CA ASP A 275 -22.32 58.91 -34.85
C ASP A 275 -21.89 59.64 -33.57
N GLY A 276 -20.90 59.10 -32.84
CA GLY A 276 -20.42 59.67 -31.57
C GLY A 276 -21.42 59.57 -30.42
N GLY A 277 -22.39 58.66 -30.51
CA GLY A 277 -23.44 58.47 -29.51
C GLY A 277 -24.56 59.51 -29.58
N GLN A 278 -24.63 60.29 -30.66
CA GLN A 278 -25.63 61.35 -30.81
C GLN A 278 -27.07 60.85 -30.65
N GLY A 279 -27.41 59.68 -31.21
CA GLY A 279 -28.76 59.12 -31.08
C GLY A 279 -29.16 58.81 -29.63
N PHE A 280 -28.23 58.28 -28.84
CA PHE A 280 -28.42 58.04 -27.41
C PHE A 280 -28.56 59.35 -26.62
N LEU A 281 -27.65 60.31 -26.87
CA LEU A 281 -27.68 61.62 -26.22
C LEU A 281 -28.99 62.36 -26.50
N VAL A 282 -29.41 62.42 -27.77
CA VAL A 282 -30.68 63.02 -28.19
C VAL A 282 -31.86 62.34 -27.50
N THR A 283 -31.89 61.01 -27.45
CA THR A 283 -32.98 60.28 -26.77
C THR A 283 -33.03 60.62 -25.28
N ASN A 284 -31.88 60.67 -24.61
CA ASN A 284 -31.79 61.01 -23.20
C ASN A 284 -32.18 62.47 -22.93
N HIS A 285 -31.75 63.41 -23.78
CA HIS A 285 -32.13 64.83 -23.70
C HIS A 285 -33.64 65.03 -23.91
N VAL A 286 -34.25 64.30 -24.86
CA VAL A 286 -35.69 64.32 -25.07
C VAL A 286 -36.44 63.76 -23.85
N LEU A 287 -35.97 62.69 -23.23
CA LEU A 287 -36.56 62.14 -22.00
C LEU A 287 -36.48 63.15 -20.84
N LEU A 288 -35.31 63.77 -20.63
CA LEU A 288 -35.11 64.84 -19.64
C LEU A 288 -36.07 66.01 -19.85
N LEU A 289 -36.23 66.46 -21.10
CA LEU A 289 -37.22 67.47 -21.45
C LEU A 289 -38.64 67.02 -21.10
N VAL A 290 -39.04 65.80 -21.49
CA VAL A 290 -40.39 65.26 -21.20
C VAL A 290 -40.66 65.18 -19.70
N GLU A 291 -39.70 64.74 -18.90
CA GLU A 291 -39.81 64.72 -17.43
C GLU A 291 -39.97 66.12 -16.86
N ALA A 292 -39.13 67.07 -17.30
CA ALA A 292 -39.26 68.46 -16.89
C ALA A 292 -40.63 69.05 -17.27
N PHE A 293 -41.14 68.75 -18.47
CA PHE A 293 -42.50 69.15 -18.87
C PHE A 293 -43.58 68.53 -17.97
N LYS A 294 -43.46 67.25 -17.62
CA LYS A 294 -44.38 66.58 -16.69
C LYS A 294 -44.36 67.23 -15.31
N GLU A 295 -43.18 67.58 -14.78
CA GLU A 295 -43.04 68.28 -13.51
C GLU A 295 -43.71 69.67 -13.54
N GLN A 296 -43.54 70.43 -14.63
CA GLN A 296 -44.20 71.72 -14.76
C GLN A 296 -45.72 71.59 -14.82
N LEU A 297 -46.24 70.56 -15.49
CA LEU A 297 -47.69 70.27 -15.54
C LEU A 297 -48.28 69.86 -14.19
N GLN A 298 -47.46 69.45 -13.22
CA GLN A 298 -47.93 69.18 -11.85
C GLN A 298 -48.09 70.47 -11.03
N LYS A 299 -47.56 71.61 -11.49
CA LYS A 299 -47.68 72.89 -10.78
C LYS A 299 -49.09 73.48 -10.95
N PRO A 300 -49.71 74.00 -9.88
CA PRO A 300 -51.04 74.60 -9.94
C PRO A 300 -51.12 75.72 -10.98
N GLY A 301 -52.11 75.66 -11.87
CA GLY A 301 -52.36 76.68 -12.89
C GLY A 301 -51.57 76.52 -14.19
N VAL A 302 -50.68 75.53 -14.30
CA VAL A 302 -49.96 75.21 -15.53
C VAL A 302 -50.76 74.21 -16.37
N THR A 303 -51.00 74.52 -17.64
CA THR A 303 -51.71 73.68 -18.61
C THR A 303 -50.81 73.38 -19.81
N LYS A 304 -51.18 72.39 -20.63
CA LYS A 304 -50.45 72.09 -21.87
C LYS A 304 -50.45 73.30 -22.81
N GLU A 305 -51.60 73.98 -22.88
CA GLU A 305 -51.80 75.18 -23.67
C GLU A 305 -50.93 76.34 -23.17
N SER A 306 -50.81 76.53 -21.85
CA SER A 306 -49.94 77.59 -21.31
C SER A 306 -48.46 77.29 -21.55
N LEU A 307 -48.02 76.04 -21.41
CA LEU A 307 -46.63 75.65 -21.71
C LEU A 307 -46.30 75.79 -23.20
N PHE A 308 -47.20 75.37 -24.08
CA PHE A 308 -47.01 75.53 -25.52
C PHE A 308 -46.96 77.01 -25.92
N LYS A 309 -47.86 77.82 -25.35
CA LYS A 309 -47.86 79.28 -25.55
C LYS A 309 -46.55 79.91 -25.09
N ASP A 310 -46.02 79.44 -23.97
CA ASP A 310 -44.75 79.89 -23.40
C ASP A 310 -43.55 79.54 -24.28
N LEU A 311 -43.53 78.34 -24.88
CA LEU A 311 -42.48 77.92 -25.81
C LEU A 311 -42.52 78.67 -27.15
N THR A 312 -43.71 79.10 -27.57
CA THR A 312 -43.95 79.72 -28.88
C THR A 312 -44.09 81.24 -28.82
N GLY A 313 -43.82 81.85 -27.67
CA GLY A 313 -43.95 83.29 -27.46
C GLY A 313 -45.37 83.83 -27.66
N GLY A 314 -46.40 82.98 -27.53
CA GLY A 314 -47.79 83.40 -27.67
C GLY A 314 -48.43 83.21 -29.03
N THR A 315 -47.70 82.67 -30.02
CA THR A 315 -48.17 82.57 -31.41
C THR A 315 -48.76 81.20 -31.75
N ALA A 316 -49.97 81.19 -32.34
CA ALA A 316 -50.64 79.95 -32.75
C ALA A 316 -49.99 79.28 -33.98
N ALA A 317 -49.21 80.02 -34.76
CA ALA A 317 -48.48 79.55 -35.94
C ALA A 317 -46.97 79.82 -35.77
N SER A 318 -46.38 79.21 -34.75
CA SER A 318 -44.95 79.35 -34.43
C SER A 318 -44.07 78.76 -35.53
N LYS A 319 -42.97 79.44 -35.88
CA LYS A 319 -41.93 78.84 -36.73
C LYS A 319 -41.04 77.93 -35.87
N GLN A 320 -40.35 77.00 -36.52
CA GLN A 320 -39.38 76.11 -35.85
C GLN A 320 -38.34 76.89 -35.05
N ALA A 321 -37.82 77.99 -35.59
CA ALA A 321 -36.83 78.83 -34.91
C ALA A 321 -37.36 79.44 -33.60
N ASP A 322 -38.63 79.86 -33.58
CA ASP A 322 -39.26 80.45 -32.39
C ASP A 322 -39.43 79.39 -31.29
N PHE A 323 -39.80 78.17 -31.67
CA PHE A 323 -39.93 77.04 -30.75
C PHE A 323 -38.57 76.59 -30.18
N VAL A 324 -37.53 76.52 -31.01
CA VAL A 324 -36.16 76.19 -30.58
C VAL A 324 -35.63 77.24 -29.61
N ALA A 325 -35.80 78.53 -29.91
CA ALA A 325 -35.42 79.62 -28.99
C ALA A 325 -36.20 79.58 -27.67
N GLY A 326 -37.44 79.05 -27.68
CA GLY A 326 -38.21 78.78 -26.48
C GLY A 326 -37.60 77.65 -25.63
N LEU A 327 -37.15 76.56 -26.28
CA LEU A 327 -36.47 75.44 -25.62
C LEU A 327 -35.13 75.87 -24.99
N GLU A 328 -34.33 76.68 -25.68
CA GLU A 328 -33.02 77.18 -25.19
C GLU A 328 -33.12 77.99 -23.89
N ARG A 329 -34.28 78.59 -23.61
CA ARG A 329 -34.52 79.39 -22.40
C ARG A 329 -35.05 78.58 -21.22
N LEU A 330 -35.42 77.31 -21.44
CA LEU A 330 -35.97 76.46 -20.38
C LEU A 330 -35.04 76.25 -19.18
N PRO A 331 -33.71 76.05 -19.35
CA PRO A 331 -32.82 75.82 -18.22
C PRO A 331 -32.87 76.94 -17.20
N GLU A 332 -32.77 78.19 -17.65
CA GLU A 332 -32.86 79.37 -16.81
C GLU A 332 -34.29 79.57 -16.25
N LYS A 333 -35.30 79.45 -17.12
CA LYS A 333 -36.70 79.70 -16.76
C LYS A 333 -37.23 78.73 -15.71
N TRP A 334 -36.78 77.47 -15.74
CA TRP A 334 -37.21 76.42 -14.83
C TRP A 334 -36.19 76.10 -13.74
N ALA A 335 -35.04 76.78 -13.72
CA ALA A 335 -33.91 76.50 -12.84
C ALA A 335 -33.45 75.03 -12.92
N ARG A 336 -33.35 74.52 -14.16
CA ARG A 336 -32.99 73.14 -14.51
C ARG A 336 -31.78 73.16 -15.44
N GLU A 337 -30.58 73.31 -14.87
CA GLU A 337 -29.31 73.36 -15.63
C GLU A 337 -29.05 72.07 -16.42
N ASP A 338 -29.65 70.95 -16.01
CA ASP A 338 -29.62 69.67 -16.70
C ASP A 338 -30.38 69.67 -18.04
N LEU A 339 -31.10 70.74 -18.38
CA LEU A 339 -31.74 70.94 -19.69
C LEU A 339 -30.88 71.74 -20.69
N ALA A 340 -29.66 72.14 -20.31
CA ALA A 340 -28.72 72.83 -21.19
C ALA A 340 -27.94 71.79 -22.01
N PHE A 341 -28.41 71.51 -23.23
CA PHE A 341 -27.82 70.53 -24.16
C PHE A 341 -27.15 71.20 -25.35
#